data_AF-A0A9J6PFQ8-F1
#
_entry.id   AF-A0A9J6PFQ8-F1
#
_cell.length_a   1.000
_cell.length_b   1.000
_cell.length_c   1.000
_cell.angle_alpha   90.00
_cell.angle_beta   90.00
_cell.angle_gamma   90.00
#
_symmetry.space_group_name_H-M   'P 1'
#
loop_
_entity.id
_entity.type
_entity.pdbx_description
1 polymer ?
#
loop_
_entity_poly.entity_id
_entity_poly.type
_entity_poly.pdbx_seq_one_letter_code
_entity_poly.pdbx_strand_id
1 'polypeptide(L)'
;MMRFVNVLLFLLIAATSVGVYRVKYAVMDLEKEATQLSARLLEERDSIRTYQAEWTYLNEPRRLEGLAQRHLTLQPVNARQIMAPAQLPLRPPPGDAEIFAELPDGTIIRLPQYKPWVPAWETRQ
;
A
#
# COMPACT_ATOMS: atom_id res chain seq x y z
N MET A 1 -26.71 20.39 64.94
CA MET A 1 -27.06 19.34 63.97
C MET A 1 -27.29 19.90 62.55
N MET A 2 -28.27 20.80 62.32
CA MET A 2 -28.65 21.29 60.97
C MET A 2 -27.51 21.92 60.15
N ARG A 3 -26.58 22.64 60.79
CA ARG A 3 -25.41 23.23 60.12
C ARG A 3 -24.50 22.18 59.47
N PHE A 4 -24.37 21.01 60.08
CA PHE A 4 -23.53 19.92 59.57
C PHE A 4 -24.15 19.27 58.33
N VAL A 5 -25.48 19.08 58.35
CA VAL A 5 -26.25 18.57 57.22
C VAL A 5 -26.14 19.50 56.01
N ASN A 6 -26.25 20.82 56.22
CA ASN A 6 -26.09 21.79 55.15
C ASN A 6 -24.69 21.75 54.54
N VAL A 7 -23.64 21.68 55.37
CA VAL A 7 -22.25 21.56 54.87
C VAL A 7 -22.06 20.28 54.06
N LEU A 8 -22.62 19.16 54.53
CA LEU A 8 -22.58 17.89 53.79
C LEU A 8 -23.29 18.01 52.43
N LEU A 9 -24.46 18.67 52.39
CA LEU A 9 -25.22 18.87 51.16
C LEU A 9 -24.45 19.74 50.16
N PHE A 10 -23.84 20.83 50.63
CA PHE A 10 -22.98 21.68 49.82
C PHE A 10 -21.78 20.91 49.26
N LEU A 11 -21.13 20.06 50.08
CA LEU A 11 -20.04 19.21 49.62
C LEU A 11 -20.49 18.22 48.55
N LEU A 12 -21.68 17.64 48.68
CA LEU A 12 -22.23 16.69 47.71
C LEU A 12 -22.53 17.38 46.37
N ILE A 13 -23.11 18.58 46.41
CA ILE A 13 -23.33 19.42 45.22
C ILE A 13 -21.98 19.78 44.57
N ALA A 14 -21.01 20.24 45.36
CA ALA A 14 -19.68 20.59 44.86
C ALA A 14 -18.99 19.38 44.22
N ALA A 15 -19.04 18.21 44.85
CA ALA A 15 -18.45 16.97 44.32
C ALA A 15 -19.11 16.56 42.99
N THR A 16 -20.44 16.64 42.89
CA THR A 16 -21.17 16.36 41.65
C THR A 16 -20.77 17.34 40.55
N SER A 17 -20.70 18.63 40.87
CA SER A 17 -20.33 19.67 39.93
C SER A 17 -18.90 19.48 39.40
N VAL A 18 -17.96 19.08 40.27
CA VAL A 18 -16.59 18.73 39.87
C VAL A 18 -16.59 17.49 38.96
N GLY A 19 -17.39 16.47 39.28
CA GLY A 19 -17.52 15.27 38.45
C GLY A 19 -18.00 15.58 37.03
N VAL A 20 -19.04 16.42 36.89
CA VAL A 20 -19.52 16.88 35.58
C VAL A 20 -18.45 17.66 34.82
N TYR A 21 -17.72 18.53 35.51
CA TYR A 21 -16.66 19.32 34.90
C TYR A 21 -15.51 18.45 34.37
N ARG A 22 -15.13 17.41 35.13
CA ARG A 22 -14.13 16.42 34.70
C ARG A 22 -14.55 15.72 33.41
N VAL A 23 -15.80 15.27 33.33
CA VAL A 23 -16.32 14.60 32.13
C VAL A 23 -16.34 15.57 30.94
N LYS A 24 -16.82 16.80 31.14
CA LYS A 24 -16.83 17.83 30.08
C LYS A 24 -15.44 18.06 29.49
N TYR A 25 -14.42 18.21 30.32
CA TYR A 25 -13.04 18.40 29.82
C TYR A 25 -12.50 17.17 29.10
N ALA A 26 -12.75 15.97 29.62
CA ALA A 26 -12.31 14.74 28.97
C ALA A 26 -12.91 14.61 27.56
N VAL A 27 -14.19 14.96 27.39
CA VAL A 27 -14.84 14.98 26.07
C VAL A 27 -14.23 16.03 25.15
N MET A 28 -13.99 17.25 25.67
CA MET A 28 -13.45 18.35 24.88
C MET A 28 -12.01 18.08 24.39
N ASP A 29 -11.19 17.40 25.18
CA ASP A 29 -9.85 16.98 24.76
C ASP A 29 -9.92 15.90 23.67
N LEU A 30 -10.83 14.94 23.80
CA LEU A 30 -11.06 13.91 22.78
C LEU A 30 -11.57 14.51 21.45
N GLU A 31 -12.52 15.44 21.52
CA GLU A 31 -13.03 16.14 20.34
C GLU A 31 -11.93 16.95 19.65
N LYS A 32 -11.05 17.59 20.42
CA LYS A 32 -9.91 18.33 19.88
C LYS A 32 -8.95 17.39 19.15
N GLU A 33 -8.66 16.22 19.70
CA GLU A 33 -7.80 15.22 19.06
C GLU A 33 -8.43 14.67 17.77
N ALA A 34 -9.71 14.33 17.80
CA ALA A 34 -10.45 13.86 16.63
C ALA A 34 -10.49 14.92 15.51
N THR A 35 -10.64 16.18 15.88
CA THR A 35 -10.62 17.31 14.92
C THR A 35 -9.23 17.48 14.30
N GLN A 36 -8.17 17.40 15.12
CA GLN A 36 -6.80 17.46 14.62
C GLN A 36 -6.48 16.29 13.68
N LEU A 37 -6.92 15.08 14.01
CA LEU A 37 -6.72 13.91 13.17
C LEU A 37 -7.46 14.05 11.83
N SER A 38 -8.69 14.55 11.86
CA SER A 38 -9.48 14.82 10.65
C SER A 38 -8.80 15.86 9.76
N ALA A 39 -8.20 16.90 10.35
CA ALA A 39 -7.43 17.89 9.61
C ALA A 39 -6.19 17.29 8.93
N ARG A 40 -5.45 16.42 9.63
CA ARG A 40 -4.30 15.70 9.04
C ARG A 40 -4.73 14.79 7.88
N LEU A 41 -5.85 14.09 8.01
CA LEU A 41 -6.40 13.26 6.93
C LEU A 41 -6.76 14.08 5.68
N LEU A 42 -7.19 15.33 5.86
CA LEU A 42 -7.50 16.21 4.74
C LEU A 42 -6.21 16.65 4.02
N GLU A 43 -5.19 17.06 4.78
CA GLU A 43 -3.87 17.42 4.24
C GLU A 43 -3.22 16.27 3.47
N GLU A 44 -3.30 15.05 4.03
CA GLU A 44 -2.75 13.84 3.39
C GLU A 44 -3.51 13.44 2.12
N ARG A 45 -4.82 13.74 2.04
CA ARG A 45 -5.59 13.56 0.80
C ARG A 45 -5.18 14.54 -0.30
N ASP A 46 -4.83 15.77 0.07
CA ASP A 46 -4.36 16.76 -0.90
C ASP A 46 -2.97 16.41 -1.45
N SER A 47 -2.09 15.82 -0.64
CA SER A 47 -0.80 15.30 -1.10
C SER A 47 -0.98 14.12 -2.06
N ILE A 48 -1.89 13.18 -1.76
CA ILE A 48 -2.22 12.05 -2.67
C ILE A 48 -2.70 12.56 -4.03
N ARG A 49 -3.55 13.60 -4.06
CA ARG A 49 -4.02 14.18 -5.33
C ARG A 49 -2.88 14.74 -6.16
N THR A 50 -1.92 15.38 -5.51
CA THR A 50 -0.71 15.91 -6.15
C THR A 50 0.13 14.77 -6.72
N TYR A 51 0.40 13.74 -5.92
CA TYR A 51 1.16 12.58 -6.37
C TYR A 51 0.45 11.80 -7.49
N GLN A 52 -0.87 11.69 -7.48
CA GLN A 52 -1.63 11.07 -8.57
C GLN A 52 -1.47 11.87 -9.88
N ALA A 53 -1.45 13.21 -9.79
CA ALA A 53 -1.21 14.08 -10.95
C ALA A 53 0.22 13.93 -11.47
N GLU A 54 1.21 13.90 -10.58
CA GLU A 54 2.61 13.67 -10.94
C GLU A 54 2.83 12.27 -11.54
N TRP A 55 2.19 11.24 -10.98
CA TRP A 55 2.26 9.88 -11.52
C TRP A 55 1.65 9.80 -12.91
N THR A 56 0.53 10.47 -13.14
CA THR A 56 -0.12 10.53 -14.47
C THR A 56 0.78 11.25 -15.47
N TYR A 57 1.43 12.33 -15.04
CA TYR A 57 2.41 13.06 -15.86
C TYR A 57 3.65 12.21 -16.18
N LEU A 58 4.19 11.48 -15.20
CA LEU A 58 5.34 10.59 -15.39
C LEU A 58 5.02 9.38 -16.27
N ASN A 59 3.78 8.89 -16.23
CA ASN A 59 3.32 7.75 -17.03
C ASN A 59 2.70 8.14 -18.37
N GLU A 60 2.89 9.37 -18.85
CA GLU A 60 2.35 9.78 -20.15
C GLU A 60 2.97 8.90 -21.28
N PRO A 61 2.16 8.09 -22.01
CA PRO A 61 2.68 7.05 -22.90
C PRO A 61 3.57 7.58 -24.02
N ARG A 62 3.20 8.73 -24.60
CA ARG A 62 4.00 9.38 -25.65
C ARG A 62 5.39 9.78 -25.16
N ARG A 63 5.48 10.20 -23.89
CA ARG A 63 6.74 10.64 -23.28
C ARG A 63 7.63 9.43 -22.97
N LEU A 64 7.03 8.36 -22.46
CA LEU A 64 7.70 7.06 -22.28
C LEU A 64 8.18 6.48 -23.61
N GLU A 65 7.38 6.56 -24.67
CA GLU A 65 7.74 6.09 -26.01
C GLU A 65 8.92 6.87 -26.59
N GLY A 66 8.91 8.20 -26.44
CA GLY A 66 10.04 9.05 -26.84
C GLY A 66 11.31 8.87 -26.01
N LEU A 67 11.19 8.46 -24.74
CA LEU A 67 12.35 8.09 -23.90
C LEU A 67 12.87 6.69 -24.27
N ALA A 68 11.97 5.74 -24.50
CA ALA A 68 12.29 4.40 -24.95
C ALA A 68 13.02 4.43 -26.29
N GLN A 69 12.57 5.23 -27.27
CA GLN A 69 13.26 5.39 -28.55
C GLN A 69 14.66 6.02 -28.43
N ARG A 70 14.87 6.90 -27.45
CA ARG A 70 16.16 7.59 -27.26
C ARG A 70 17.18 6.77 -26.49
N HIS A 71 16.74 5.95 -25.53
CA HIS A 71 17.63 5.25 -24.60
C HIS A 71 17.59 3.73 -24.71
N LEU A 72 16.59 3.15 -25.37
CA LEU A 72 16.45 1.72 -25.58
C LEU A 72 16.39 1.41 -27.08
N THR A 73 17.17 0.41 -27.51
CA THR A 73 17.10 -0.12 -28.89
C THR A 73 15.92 -1.08 -29.06
N LEU A 74 14.74 -0.69 -28.56
CA LEU A 74 13.52 -1.49 -28.64
C LEU A 74 12.78 -1.24 -29.96
N GLN A 75 12.34 -2.30 -30.61
CA GLN A 75 11.40 -2.20 -31.73
C GLN A 75 9.96 -2.00 -31.20
N PRO A 76 9.12 -1.24 -31.93
CA PRO A 76 7.72 -1.05 -31.56
C PRO A 76 6.99 -2.40 -31.46
N VAL A 77 6.20 -2.56 -30.41
CA VAL A 77 5.39 -3.77 -30.19
C VAL A 77 4.48 -3.99 -31.39
N ASN A 78 4.64 -5.12 -32.06
CA ASN A 78 3.78 -5.49 -33.18
C ASN A 78 2.47 -6.06 -32.62
N ALA A 79 1.31 -5.70 -33.19
CA ALA A 79 0.01 -6.21 -32.73
C ALA A 79 -0.07 -7.74 -32.71
N ARG A 80 0.74 -8.44 -33.54
CA ARG A 80 0.85 -9.90 -33.55
C ARG A 80 1.53 -10.51 -32.32
N GLN A 81 2.24 -9.71 -31.52
CA GLN A 81 2.86 -10.13 -30.26
C GLN A 81 1.87 -10.08 -29.08
N ILE A 82 0.74 -9.39 -29.25
CA ILE A 82 -0.33 -9.31 -28.24
C ILE A 82 -1.29 -10.48 -28.49
N MET A 83 -1.04 -11.59 -27.80
CA MET A 83 -1.86 -12.79 -27.90
C MET A 83 -2.94 -12.77 -26.82
N ALA A 84 -4.14 -13.27 -27.13
CA ALA A 84 -5.17 -13.48 -26.12
C ALA A 84 -4.68 -14.54 -25.12
N PRO A 85 -4.99 -14.42 -23.81
CA PRO A 85 -4.54 -15.39 -22.81
C PRO A 85 -5.00 -16.83 -23.11
N ALA A 86 -6.12 -17.00 -23.82
CA ALA A 86 -6.59 -18.31 -24.29
C ALA A 86 -5.72 -18.95 -25.40
N GLN A 87 -4.84 -18.17 -26.05
CA GLN A 87 -3.90 -18.63 -27.08
C GLN A 87 -2.51 -18.95 -26.49
N LEU A 88 -2.34 -18.79 -25.17
CA LEU A 88 -1.11 -19.20 -24.52
C LEU A 88 -0.97 -20.73 -24.63
N PRO A 89 0.18 -21.24 -25.09
CA PRO A 89 0.42 -22.66 -25.08
C PRO A 89 0.30 -23.17 -23.64
N LEU A 90 -0.46 -24.25 -23.46
CA LEU A 90 -0.61 -24.90 -22.16
C LEU A 90 0.78 -25.27 -21.64
N ARG A 91 1.03 -24.95 -20.37
CA ARG A 91 2.26 -25.38 -19.69
C ARG A 91 2.37 -26.90 -19.85
N PRO A 92 3.49 -27.44 -20.36
CA PRO A 92 3.69 -28.88 -20.43
C PRO A 92 3.47 -29.49 -19.04
N PRO A 93 2.83 -30.68 -18.94
CA PRO A 93 2.63 -31.34 -17.67
C PRO A 93 3.99 -31.52 -16.97
N PRO A 94 4.10 -31.19 -15.67
CA PRO A 94 5.36 -31.35 -14.94
C PRO A 94 5.57 -32.83 -14.66
N GLY A 95 6.32 -33.50 -15.53
CA GLY A 95 6.79 -34.86 -15.25
C GLY A 95 6.98 -35.74 -16.47
N ASP A 96 8.06 -35.50 -17.22
CA ASP A 96 8.69 -36.44 -18.19
C ASP A 96 9.61 -35.72 -19.20
N ALA A 97 9.34 -34.47 -19.53
CA ALA A 97 10.20 -33.70 -20.45
C ALA A 97 11.52 -33.31 -19.76
N GLU A 98 12.53 -34.17 -19.74
CA GLU A 98 13.88 -33.80 -19.31
C GLU A 98 14.46 -32.75 -20.26
N ILE A 99 14.23 -31.47 -19.95
CA ILE A 99 14.78 -30.37 -20.74
C ILE A 99 16.25 -30.25 -20.36
N PHE A 100 17.12 -30.58 -21.31
CA PHE A 100 18.55 -30.43 -21.18
C PHE A 100 18.99 -29.13 -21.84
N ALA A 101 19.80 -28.33 -21.15
CA ALA A 101 20.51 -27.21 -21.74
C ALA A 101 21.97 -27.62 -21.97
N GLU A 102 22.46 -27.41 -23.19
CA GLU A 102 23.87 -27.58 -23.52
C GLU A 102 24.56 -26.23 -23.35
N LEU A 103 25.48 -26.14 -22.39
CA LEU A 103 26.29 -24.95 -22.16
C LEU A 103 27.33 -24.79 -23.28
N PRO A 104 27.86 -23.57 -23.51
CA PRO A 104 28.91 -23.31 -24.50
C PRO A 104 30.14 -24.22 -24.36
N ASP A 105 30.38 -24.74 -23.15
CA ASP A 105 31.50 -25.62 -22.82
C ASP A 105 31.19 -27.10 -23.07
N GLY A 106 30.07 -27.41 -23.74
CA GLY A 106 29.61 -28.78 -24.07
C GLY A 106 29.00 -29.54 -22.88
N THR A 107 28.81 -28.87 -21.73
CA THR A 107 28.21 -29.50 -20.55
C THR A 107 26.69 -29.53 -20.68
N ILE A 108 26.11 -30.73 -20.62
CA ILE A 108 24.66 -30.92 -20.66
C ILE A 108 24.11 -30.90 -19.22
N ILE A 109 23.32 -29.89 -18.88
CA ILE A 109 22.65 -29.79 -17.56
C ILE A 109 21.15 -30.05 -17.71
N ARG A 110 20.59 -30.81 -16.76
CA ARG A 110 19.13 -30.95 -16.63
C ARG A 110 18.56 -29.67 -16.02
N LEU A 111 17.68 -28.98 -16.75
CA LEU A 111 17.05 -27.77 -16.25
C LEU A 111 16.04 -28.10 -15.13
N PRO A 112 16.04 -27.33 -14.03
CA PRO A 112 15.06 -27.50 -12.97
C PRO A 112 13.66 -27.16 -13.49
N GLN A 113 12.74 -28.13 -13.39
CA GLN A 113 11.34 -28.05 -13.83
C GLN A 113 10.47 -27.11 -12.97
N TYR A 114 10.97 -26.77 -11.79
CA TYR A 114 10.26 -25.98 -10.79
C TYR A 114 11.02 -24.68 -10.57
N LYS A 115 10.28 -23.57 -10.56
CA LYS A 115 10.82 -22.30 -10.08
C LYS A 115 11.31 -22.57 -8.64
N PRO A 116 12.59 -22.35 -8.33
CA PRO A 116 13.07 -22.47 -6.96
C PRO A 116 12.23 -21.54 -6.10
N TRP A 117 11.78 -22.04 -4.94
CA TRP A 117 11.08 -21.20 -3.98
C TRP A 117 12.05 -20.09 -3.56
N VAL A 118 11.69 -18.84 -3.90
CA VAL A 118 12.41 -17.64 -3.44
C VAL A 118 11.47 -16.93 -2.47
N PRO A 119 11.92 -16.61 -1.24
CA PRO A 119 11.11 -15.87 -0.29
C PRO A 119 10.69 -14.51 -0.84
N ALA A 120 9.42 -14.12 -0.63
CA ALA A 120 8.86 -12.86 -1.15
C ALA A 120 9.53 -11.58 -0.60
N TRP A 121 10.40 -11.69 0.40
CA TRP A 121 11.15 -10.56 0.95
C TRP A 121 12.46 -10.26 0.21
N GLU A 122 12.93 -11.18 -0.65
CA GLU A 122 14.21 -11.05 -1.36
C GLU A 122 14.08 -10.26 -2.68
N THR A 123 12.88 -10.17 -3.26
CA THR A 123 12.61 -9.42 -4.50
C THR A 123 12.37 -7.92 -4.30
N ARG A 124 12.81 -7.33 -3.17
CA ARG A 124 12.47 -5.96 -2.77
C ARG A 124 13.66 -4.99 -2.66
N GLN A 125 14.82 -5.34 -3.20
CA GLN A 125 15.97 -4.44 -3.39
C GLN A 125 16.18 -4.17 -4.88
#